data_AF-A0A0Q0JC12-F1
#
_entry.id   AF-A0A0Q0JC12-F1
#
_cell.length_a   1.000
_cell.length_b   1.000
_cell.length_c   1.000
_cell.angle_alpha   90.00
_cell.angle_beta   90.00
_cell.angle_gamma   90.00
#
_symmetry.space_group_name_H-M   'P 1'
#
loop_
_entity.id
_entity.type
_entity.pdbx_description
1 polymer ?
#
loop_
_entity_poly.entity_id
_entity_poly.type
_entity_poly.pdbx_seq_one_letter_code
_entity_poly.pdbx_strand_id
1 'polypeptide(L)' 'MKTNFTLLLLAVISISGCIQTAYSKSIAVTKDASGRVVQTVETETVTQPGQGYEMRLEKIQGVQR' A
#
# COMPACT_ATOMS: atom_id res chain seq x y z
N MET A 1 1.36 42.93 4.08
CA MET A 1 2.17 41.87 3.41
C MET A 1 2.43 40.63 4.27
N LYS A 2 2.40 40.68 5.62
CA LYS A 2 2.71 39.52 6.48
C LYS A 2 1.66 38.39 6.46
N THR A 3 0.38 38.71 6.26
CA THR A 3 -0.74 37.73 6.27
C THR A 3 -0.78 36.80 5.05
N ASN A 4 -0.31 37.26 3.88
CA ASN A 4 -0.38 36.48 2.64
C ASN A 4 0.60 35.30 2.64
N PHE A 5 1.75 35.44 3.30
CA PHE A 5 2.76 34.40 3.39
C PHE A 5 2.33 33.25 4.30
N THR A 6 1.70 33.56 5.43
CA THR A 6 1.15 32.56 6.35
C THR A 6 0.05 31.73 5.70
N LEU A 7 -0.82 32.38 4.91
CA LEU A 7 -1.89 31.70 4.17
C LEU A 7 -1.34 30.74 3.11
N LEU A 8 -0.29 31.17 2.39
CA LEU A 8 0.39 30.36 1.39
C LEU A 8 1.07 29.13 2.02
N LEU A 9 1.71 29.31 3.18
CA LEU A 9 2.36 28.22 3.90
C LEU A 9 1.34 27.17 4.38
N LEU A 10 0.19 27.62 4.93
CA LEU A 10 -0.89 26.71 5.32
C LEU A 10 -1.42 25.91 4.11
N ALA A 11 -1.58 26.56 2.95
CA ALA A 11 -2.05 25.90 1.74
C ALA A 11 -1.07 24.80 1.28
N VAL A 12 0.24 25.06 1.28
CA VAL A 12 1.25 24.07 0.88
C VAL A 12 1.28 22.87 1.83
N ILE A 13 1.12 23.10 3.14
CA ILE A 13 1.05 22.03 4.14
C ILE A 13 -0.22 21.18 3.94
N SER A 14 -1.34 21.78 3.57
CA SER A 14 -2.59 21.04 3.34
C SER A 14 -2.57 20.13 2.11
N ILE A 15 -1.72 20.41 1.10
CA ILE A 15 -1.65 19.63 -0.14
C ILE A 15 -0.55 18.55 -0.09
N SER A 16 0.41 18.68 0.83
CA SER A 16 1.57 17.77 0.96
C SER A 16 1.31 16.51 1.80
N GLY A 17 0.07 16.30 2.27
CA GLY A 17 -0.21 15.32 3.33
C GLY A 17 -0.58 13.90 2.90
N CYS A 18 -1.08 13.68 1.69
CA CYS A 18 -1.65 12.36 1.33
C CYS A 18 -1.15 11.87 -0.02
N ILE A 19 -0.16 10.99 0.02
CA ILE A 19 0.22 10.19 -1.14
C ILE A 19 -0.79 9.03 -1.21
N GLN A 20 -1.59 8.99 -2.28
CA GLN A 20 -2.60 7.95 -2.46
C GLN A 20 -1.92 6.61 -2.80
N THR A 21 -1.60 5.83 -1.78
CA THR A 21 -1.19 4.43 -1.92
C THR A 21 -2.36 3.52 -1.62
N ALA A 22 -2.55 2.49 -2.44
CA ALA A 22 -3.53 1.45 -2.16
C ALA A 22 -2.82 0.12 -1.90
N TYR A 23 -3.20 -0.55 -0.83
CA TYR A 23 -2.78 -1.92 -0.53
C TYR A 23 -3.98 -2.84 -0.62
N SER A 24 -3.85 -3.96 -1.34
CA SER A 24 -4.88 -4.98 -1.44
C SER A 24 -4.28 -6.35 -1.17
N LYS A 25 -4.91 -7.12 -0.28
CA LYS A 25 -4.57 -8.51 0.01
C LYS A 25 -5.78 -9.40 -0.28
N SER A 26 -5.59 -10.41 -1.12
CA SER A 26 -6.57 -11.44 -1.44
C SER A 26 -6.08 -12.79 -0.91
N ILE A 27 -6.96 -13.53 -0.25
CA ILE A 27 -6.68 -14.87 0.25
C ILE A 27 -7.71 -15.82 -0.37
N ALA A 28 -7.27 -16.68 -1.27
CA ALA A 28 -8.08 -17.74 -1.85
C ALA A 28 -7.78 -19.06 -1.17
N VAL A 29 -8.81 -19.76 -0.70
CA VAL A 29 -8.69 -21.03 0.03
C VAL A 29 -9.45 -22.11 -0.72
N THR A 30 -8.74 -23.16 -1.14
CA THR A 30 -9.35 -24.35 -1.75
C THR A 30 -9.54 -25.42 -0.69
N LYS A 31 -10.74 -26.01 -0.64
CA LYS A 31 -11.09 -27.09 0.29
C LYS A 31 -11.43 -28.37 -0.45
N ASP A 32 -11.12 -29.51 0.16
CA ASP A 32 -11.57 -30.82 -0.31
C ASP A 32 -13.03 -31.11 0.08
N ALA A 33 -13.56 -32.24 -0.38
CA ALA A 33 -14.94 -32.67 -0.09
C ALA A 33 -15.22 -32.92 1.41
N SER A 34 -14.17 -33.10 2.22
CA SER A 34 -14.28 -33.23 3.68
C SER A 34 -14.18 -31.89 4.42
N GLY A 35 -14.04 -30.79 3.68
CA GLY A 35 -13.94 -29.43 4.21
C GLY A 35 -12.53 -29.04 4.68
N ARG A 36 -11.51 -29.88 4.44
CA ARG A 36 -10.13 -29.58 4.81
C ARG A 36 -9.51 -28.63 3.79
N VAL A 37 -8.72 -27.67 4.26
CA VAL A 37 -7.97 -26.76 3.40
C VAL A 37 -6.84 -27.53 2.74
N VAL A 38 -6.83 -27.56 1.41
CA VAL A 38 -5.80 -28.23 0.61
C VAL A 38 -4.87 -27.23 -0.09
N GLN A 39 -5.28 -25.97 -0.20
CA GLN A 39 -4.46 -24.92 -0.79
C GLN A 39 -4.89 -23.56 -0.23
N THR A 40 -3.90 -22.70 0.01
CA THR A 40 -4.09 -21.27 0.28
C THR A 40 -3.22 -20.50 -0.71
N VAL A 41 -3.82 -19.56 -1.43
CA VAL A 41 -3.12 -18.62 -2.31
C VAL A 41 -3.31 -17.23 -1.74
N GLU A 42 -2.21 -16.60 -1.35
CA GLU A 42 -2.20 -15.21 -0.89
C GLU A 42 -1.61 -14.31 -1.98
N THR A 43 -2.36 -13.28 -2.36
CA THR A 43 -1.94 -12.28 -3.33
C THR A 43 -1.93 -10.92 -2.67
N GLU A 44 -0.77 -10.26 -2.66
CA GLU A 44 -0.58 -8.90 -2.13
C GLU A 44 -0.23 -7.95 -3.27
N THR A 45 -0.95 -6.82 -3.35
CA THR A 45 -0.78 -5.80 -4.38
C THR A 45 -0.60 -4.43 -3.74
N VAL A 46 0.43 -3.71 -4.16
CA VAL A 46 0.69 -2.32 -3.74
C VAL A 46 0.62 -1.40 -4.96
N THR A 47 -0.30 -0.44 -4.94
CA THR A 47 -0.40 0.62 -5.95
C THR A 47 0.20 1.90 -5.38
N GLN A 48 1.18 2.46 -6.08
CA GLN A 48 1.91 3.67 -5.68
C GLN A 48 1.87 4.71 -6.81
N PRO A 49 1.77 6.02 -6.51
CA PRO A 49 1.76 7.06 -7.53
C PRO A 49 3.18 7.30 -8.11
N GLY A 50 3.25 7.76 -9.37
CA GLY A 50 4.50 8.12 -10.03
C GLY A 50 5.40 6.93 -10.34
N GLN A 51 6.71 7.06 -10.08
CA GLN A 51 7.70 5.98 -10.23
C GLN A 51 7.57 4.90 -9.14
N GLY A 52 6.66 5.08 -8.18
CA GLY A 52 6.57 4.26 -6.98
C GLY A 52 7.73 4.54 -6.01
N TYR A 53 7.65 3.94 -4.82
CA TYR A 53 8.74 3.95 -3.85
C TYR A 53 9.49 2.60 -3.90
N GLU A 54 10.76 2.61 -3.48
CA GLU A 54 11.54 1.38 -3.35
C GLU A 54 10.78 0.36 -2.50
N MET A 55 10.46 -0.78 -3.10
CA MET A 55 9.85 -1.88 -2.37
C MET A 55 10.91 -2.54 -1.49
N ARG A 56 10.67 -2.53 -0.19
CA ARG A 56 11.47 -3.26 0.79
C ARG A 56 11.11 -4.73 0.79
N LEU A 57 11.57 -5.45 -0.23
CA LEU A 57 11.29 -6.88 -0.42
C LEU A 57 11.69 -7.71 0.81
N GLU A 58 12.72 -7.30 1.55
CA GLU A 58 13.14 -7.98 2.79
C GLU A 58 12.11 -7.90 3.93
N LYS A 59 11.09 -7.05 3.80
CA LYS A 59 9.97 -6.97 4.75
C LYS A 59 8.76 -7.79 4.33
N ILE A 60 8.75 -8.33 3.10
CA ILE A 60 7.65 -9.14 2.57
C ILE A 60 7.94 -10.60 2.93
N GLN A 61 7.09 -11.19 3.78
CA GLN A 61 7.25 -12.59 4.18
C GLN A 61 7.17 -13.51 2.94
N GLY A 62 8.15 -14.41 2.81
CA GLY A 62 8.18 -15.42 1.75
C GLY A 62 8.92 -15.01 0.46
N VAL A 63 9.33 -13.75 0.32
CA VAL A 63 10.21 -13.31 -0.79
C VAL A 63 11.67 -13.54 -0.38
N GLN A 64 12.32 -14.55 -0.98
CA GLN A 64 13.77 -14.75 -0.84
C GLN A 64 14.49 -14.08 -2.00
N ARG A 65 15.59 -13.39 -1.67
CA ARG A 65 16.40 -12.59 -2.60
C ARG A 65 17.22 -13.44 -3.54
#